data_AF-A0A225VIB3-F1
#
_entry.id   AF-A0A225VIB3-F1
#
_cell.length_a   1.000
_cell.length_b   1.000
_cell.length_c   1.000
_cell.angle_alpha   90.00
_cell.angle_beta   90.00
_cell.angle_gamma   90.00
#
_symmetry.space_group_name_H-M   'P 1'
#
loop_
_entity.id
_entity.type
_entity.pdbx_description
1 polymer ?
#
loop_
_entity_poly.entity_id
_entity_poly.type
_entity_poly.pdbx_seq_one_letter_code
_entity_poly.pdbx_strand_id
1 'polypeptide(L)'
;MLPTHTRSTDSLDGKAIRDFLKSHGYEVHNSAISRMKIDIDDRLRGDVVESYQKLQAAKPLNGFSLYFQKLSELTSEKRQLAANWAQKHPDSNLVPIRRAQLRDRTTAASMCQFVPLMEGAYSVQHLGPQTEDGHIHTWRLVDLPGQECTCGNWKDQAFPCIHAICAAIQDGCRLEHLYDSVKMSIKHFIATYTFRFRPWPKDVTLDTDTTLLVPVLQIEDERLGKRGLKPGPKPKHKRRRAKNAL
;
A
#
# COMPACT_ATOMS: atom_id res chain seq x y z
N MET A 1 12.96 -8.03 26.99
CA MET A 1 12.58 -9.03 25.97
C MET A 1 13.83 -9.83 25.64
N LEU A 2 13.75 -11.17 25.53
CA LEU A 2 14.81 -11.95 24.86
C LEU A 2 15.07 -11.27 23.51
N PRO A 3 16.34 -11.06 23.10
CA PRO A 3 16.63 -10.41 21.82
C PRO A 3 15.82 -11.16 20.77
N THR A 4 14.83 -10.48 20.20
CA THR A 4 14.01 -11.01 19.13
C THR A 4 14.98 -11.33 18.01
N HIS A 5 15.29 -12.62 17.90
CA HIS A 5 16.14 -13.20 16.88
C HIS A 5 15.68 -12.63 15.55
N THR A 6 16.64 -12.12 14.78
CA THR A 6 16.50 -11.47 13.47
C THR A 6 15.98 -12.45 12.42
N ARG A 7 14.76 -12.97 12.59
CA ARG A 7 14.10 -13.95 11.72
C ARG A 7 15.02 -15.10 11.27
N SER A 8 16.01 -15.46 12.09
CA SER A 8 16.91 -16.57 11.81
C SER A 8 16.26 -17.87 12.27
N THR A 9 16.41 -18.91 11.46
CA THR A 9 16.01 -20.28 11.76
C THR A 9 16.93 -20.98 12.77
N ASP A 10 17.96 -20.28 13.28
CA ASP A 10 18.89 -20.84 14.25
C ASP A 10 18.19 -21.17 15.57
N SER A 11 18.19 -22.46 15.93
CA SER A 11 17.57 -23.01 17.13
C SER A 11 18.03 -22.23 18.37
N LEU A 12 17.07 -21.67 19.11
CA LEU A 12 17.30 -20.91 20.34
C LEU A 12 17.93 -21.82 21.41
N ASP A 13 19.22 -21.65 21.71
CA ASP A 13 19.96 -22.54 22.60
C ASP A 13 19.53 -22.34 24.07
N GLY A 14 19.41 -23.44 24.83
CA GLY A 14 19.07 -23.40 26.25
C GLY A 14 20.10 -22.64 27.09
N LYS A 15 21.34 -22.53 26.61
CA LYS A 15 22.37 -21.66 27.19
C LYS A 15 21.99 -20.18 27.06
N ALA A 16 21.51 -19.74 25.90
CA ALA A 16 21.10 -18.36 25.67
C ALA A 16 19.93 -17.94 26.58
N ILE A 17 18.94 -18.83 26.78
CA ILE A 17 17.83 -18.59 27.72
C ILE A 17 18.36 -18.43 29.15
N ARG A 18 19.30 -19.28 29.57
CA ARG A 18 19.90 -19.23 30.90
C ARG A 18 20.66 -17.92 31.13
N ASP A 19 21.51 -17.55 30.19
CA ASP A 19 22.35 -16.36 30.29
C ASP A 19 21.48 -15.09 30.33
N PHE A 20 20.40 -15.07 29.54
CA PHE A 20 19.40 -14.01 29.58
C PHE A 20 18.71 -13.90 30.95
N LEU A 21 18.22 -15.01 31.51
CA LEU A 21 17.54 -14.99 32.82
C LEU A 21 18.50 -14.59 33.95
N LYS A 22 19.75 -15.06 33.91
CA LYS A 22 20.79 -14.66 34.85
C LYS A 22 21.11 -13.17 34.78
N SER A 23 21.17 -12.59 33.58
CA SER A 23 21.41 -11.14 33.42
C SER A 23 20.30 -10.26 34.02
N HIS A 24 19.12 -10.83 34.28
CA HIS A 24 17.98 -10.17 34.93
C HIS A 24 17.79 -10.60 36.40
N GLY A 25 18.79 -11.26 37.00
CA GLY A 25 18.78 -11.63 38.42
C GLY A 25 17.98 -12.90 38.75
N TYR A 26 17.55 -13.67 37.74
CA TYR A 26 16.82 -14.92 37.96
C TYR A 26 17.75 -16.14 37.90
N GLU A 27 17.81 -16.91 38.99
CA GLU A 27 18.44 -18.23 38.99
C GLU A 27 17.41 -19.33 38.75
N VAL A 28 17.51 -19.98 37.59
CA VAL A 28 16.56 -21.01 37.15
C VAL A 28 17.29 -22.32 36.91
N HIS A 29 16.74 -23.42 37.44
CA HIS A 29 17.30 -24.76 37.27
C HIS A 29 17.22 -25.22 35.81
N ASN A 30 18.19 -26.03 35.37
CA ASN A 30 18.30 -26.52 33.98
C ASN A 30 17.03 -27.22 33.47
N SER A 31 16.29 -27.89 34.37
CA SER A 31 15.02 -28.55 34.03
C SER A 31 13.91 -27.55 33.67
N ALA A 32 13.86 -26.39 34.31
CA ALA A 32 12.90 -25.34 34.00
C ALA A 32 13.27 -24.63 32.70
N ILE A 33 14.56 -24.36 32.47
CA ILE A 33 15.06 -23.82 31.19
C ILE A 33 14.72 -24.76 30.02
N SER A 34 14.84 -26.07 30.23
CA SER A 34 14.49 -27.06 29.20
C SER A 34 13.00 -27.04 28.86
N ARG A 35 12.11 -26.87 29.85
CA ARG A 35 10.66 -26.73 29.62
C ARG A 35 10.31 -25.43 28.91
N MET A 36 10.95 -24.33 29.29
CA MET A 36 10.78 -23.03 28.63
C MET A 36 11.20 -23.10 27.16
N LYS A 37 12.32 -23.77 26.85
CA LYS A 37 12.75 -24.00 25.48
C LYS A 37 11.71 -24.77 24.68
N ILE A 38 11.17 -25.86 25.23
CA ILE A 38 10.14 -26.67 24.56
C ILE A 38 8.89 -25.83 24.27
N ASP A 39 8.38 -25.07 25.24
CA ASP A 39 7.19 -24.23 25.05
C ASP A 39 7.41 -23.13 24.00
N ILE A 40 8.60 -22.53 23.96
CA ILE A 40 8.99 -21.55 22.95
C ILE A 40 9.07 -22.21 21.56
N ASP A 41 9.74 -23.36 21.45
CA ASP A 41 9.89 -24.11 20.20
C ASP A 41 8.53 -24.56 19.66
N ASP A 42 7.62 -25.04 20.52
CA ASP A 42 6.28 -25.50 20.14
C ASP A 42 5.41 -24.35 19.62
N ARG A 43 5.46 -23.18 20.28
CA ARG A 43 4.75 -21.97 19.81
C ARG A 43 5.31 -21.46 18.49
N LEU A 44 6.64 -21.39 18.36
CA LEU A 44 7.28 -20.99 17.11
C LEU A 44 6.93 -21.95 15.97
N ARG A 45 6.86 -23.26 16.22
CA ARG A 45 6.38 -24.23 15.22
C ARG A 45 4.93 -23.97 14.82
N GLY A 46 4.05 -23.71 15.80
CA GLY A 46 2.64 -23.38 15.53
C GLY A 46 2.50 -22.15 14.62
N ASP A 47 3.20 -21.06 14.96
CA ASP A 47 3.19 -19.80 14.19
C ASP A 47 3.75 -19.99 12.78
N VAL A 48 4.82 -20.78 12.63
CA VAL A 48 5.42 -21.09 11.33
C VAL A 48 4.46 -21.91 10.47
N VAL A 49 3.87 -22.97 11.00
CA VAL A 49 2.90 -23.81 10.27
C VAL A 49 1.68 -23.01 9.85
N GLU A 50 1.13 -22.16 10.72
CA GLU A 50 0.00 -21.31 10.39
C GLU A 50 0.35 -20.26 9.33
N SER A 51 1.55 -19.67 9.40
CA SER A 51 2.08 -18.73 8.40
C SER A 51 2.24 -19.40 7.02
N TYR A 52 2.82 -20.61 6.97
CA TYR A 52 2.96 -21.37 5.72
C TYR A 52 1.62 -21.82 5.14
N GLN A 53 0.67 -22.25 5.98
CA GLN A 53 -0.68 -22.57 5.54
C GLN A 53 -1.42 -21.34 4.99
N LYS A 54 -1.26 -20.16 5.60
CA LYS A 54 -1.78 -18.89 5.07
C LYS A 54 -1.13 -18.49 3.75
N LEU A 55 0.18 -18.74 3.58
CA LEU A 55 0.89 -18.50 2.31
C LEU A 55 0.46 -19.46 1.20
N GLN A 56 0.18 -20.73 1.53
CA GLN A 56 -0.36 -21.71 0.58
C GLN A 56 -1.86 -21.48 0.25
N ALA A 57 -2.64 -21.00 1.22
CA ALA A 57 -4.07 -20.71 1.04
C ALA A 57 -4.31 -19.34 0.36
N ALA A 58 -3.40 -18.38 0.53
CA ALA A 58 -3.39 -17.20 -0.30
C ALA A 58 -3.19 -17.65 -1.75
N LYS A 59 -4.07 -17.20 -2.66
CA LYS A 59 -3.82 -17.24 -4.10
C LYS A 59 -3.24 -15.89 -4.53
N PRO A 60 -2.01 -15.51 -4.12
CA PRO A 60 -1.46 -14.19 -4.42
C PRO A 60 -1.48 -13.93 -5.92
N LEU A 61 -1.16 -14.96 -6.73
CA LEU A 61 -1.19 -14.89 -8.19
C LEU A 61 -2.56 -14.55 -8.78
N ASN A 62 -3.67 -14.98 -8.16
CA ASN A 62 -5.01 -14.63 -8.64
C ASN A 62 -5.33 -13.15 -8.35
N GLY A 63 -4.94 -12.65 -7.18
CA GLY A 63 -5.07 -11.22 -6.85
C GLY A 63 -4.26 -10.32 -7.78
N PHE A 64 -3.01 -10.70 -8.06
CA PHE A 64 -2.17 -10.00 -9.04
C PHE A 64 -2.78 -10.04 -10.45
N SER A 65 -3.25 -11.21 -10.89
CA SER A 65 -3.90 -11.36 -12.19
C SER A 65 -5.13 -10.44 -12.33
N LEU A 66 -6.02 -10.43 -11.34
CA LEU A 66 -7.20 -9.57 -11.31
C LEU A 66 -6.84 -8.08 -11.33
N TYR A 67 -5.84 -7.68 -10.55
CA TYR A 67 -5.34 -6.30 -10.54
C TYR A 67 -4.83 -5.87 -11.93
N PHE A 68 -4.01 -6.70 -12.56
CA PHE A 68 -3.46 -6.42 -13.88
C PHE A 68 -4.50 -6.42 -14.99
N GLN A 69 -5.48 -7.32 -14.93
CA GLN A 69 -6.65 -7.29 -15.82
C GLN A 69 -7.38 -5.95 -15.67
N LYS A 70 -7.63 -5.51 -14.44
CA LYS A 70 -8.31 -4.24 -14.21
C LYS A 70 -7.54 -3.03 -14.74
N LEU A 71 -6.21 -3.01 -14.58
CA LEU A 71 -5.36 -1.99 -15.17
C LEU A 71 -5.43 -1.98 -16.71
N SER A 72 -5.48 -3.16 -17.34
CA SER A 72 -5.60 -3.28 -18.79
C SER A 72 -6.94 -2.73 -19.29
N GLU A 73 -8.05 -3.06 -18.62
CA GLU A 73 -9.37 -2.50 -18.89
C GLU A 73 -9.37 -0.97 -18.80
N LEU A 74 -8.91 -0.42 -17.67
CA LEU A 74 -8.84 1.02 -17.44
C LEU A 74 -8.00 1.73 -18.52
N THR A 75 -6.86 1.16 -18.90
CA THR A 75 -6.00 1.71 -19.96
C THR A 75 -6.71 1.70 -21.32
N SER A 76 -7.47 0.63 -21.62
CA SER A 76 -8.26 0.52 -22.84
C SER A 76 -9.40 1.54 -22.88
N GLU A 77 -10.14 1.70 -21.79
CA GLU A 77 -11.19 2.71 -21.64
C GLU A 77 -10.63 4.12 -21.85
N LYS A 78 -9.49 4.46 -21.23
CA LYS A 78 -8.84 5.77 -21.42
C LYS A 78 -8.41 6.00 -22.86
N ARG A 79 -7.90 4.98 -23.55
CA ARG A 79 -7.56 5.06 -24.98
C ARG A 79 -8.78 5.32 -25.85
N GLN A 80 -9.88 4.60 -25.61
CA GLN A 80 -11.14 4.83 -26.34
C GLN A 80 -11.68 6.25 -26.09
N LEU A 81 -11.66 6.70 -24.84
CA LEU A 81 -12.06 8.05 -24.47
C LEU A 81 -11.22 9.11 -25.19
N ALA A 82 -9.89 8.93 -25.24
CA ALA A 82 -8.97 9.82 -25.95
C ALA A 82 -9.26 9.89 -27.46
N ALA A 83 -9.49 8.74 -28.08
CA ALA A 83 -9.84 8.65 -29.51
C ALA A 83 -11.18 9.36 -29.79
N ASN A 84 -12.18 9.13 -28.94
CA ASN A 84 -13.47 9.80 -29.04
C ASN A 84 -13.34 11.33 -28.91
N TRP A 85 -12.47 11.81 -28.02
CA TRP A 85 -12.20 13.25 -27.87
C TRP A 85 -11.55 13.84 -29.12
N ALA A 86 -10.55 13.18 -29.70
CA ALA A 86 -9.92 13.64 -30.93
C ALA A 86 -10.89 13.72 -32.11
N GLN A 87 -11.84 12.77 -32.19
CA GLN A 87 -12.88 12.81 -33.23
C GLN A 87 -13.89 13.94 -33.03
N LYS A 88 -14.36 14.15 -31.79
CA LYS A 88 -15.40 15.15 -31.48
C LYS A 88 -14.87 16.58 -31.39
N HIS A 89 -13.58 16.75 -31.12
CA HIS A 89 -12.98 18.05 -30.84
C HIS A 89 -11.63 18.22 -31.54
N PRO A 90 -11.58 18.15 -32.89
CA PRO A 90 -10.32 18.19 -33.65
C PRO A 90 -9.53 19.48 -33.42
N ASP A 91 -10.22 20.61 -33.21
CA ASP A 91 -9.60 21.92 -33.03
C ASP A 91 -9.29 22.26 -31.56
N SER A 92 -9.60 21.34 -30.63
CA SER A 92 -9.36 21.58 -29.20
C SER A 92 -7.97 21.16 -28.80
N ASN A 93 -7.14 22.13 -28.42
CA ASN A 93 -5.86 21.83 -27.82
C ASN A 93 -6.00 21.26 -26.40
N LEU A 94 -7.06 21.56 -25.66
CA LEU A 94 -7.25 21.15 -24.26
C LEU A 94 -8.22 19.97 -24.14
N VAL A 95 -7.96 19.02 -23.22
CA VAL A 95 -8.90 17.92 -22.96
C VAL A 95 -10.28 18.45 -22.52
N PRO A 96 -11.40 17.83 -22.93
CA PRO A 96 -12.74 18.41 -22.73
C PRO A 96 -13.09 18.74 -21.28
N ILE A 97 -12.65 17.90 -20.33
CA ILE A 97 -12.89 18.13 -18.90
C ILE A 97 -12.20 19.42 -18.43
N ARG A 98 -10.93 19.62 -18.80
CA ARG A 98 -10.18 20.83 -18.44
C ARG A 98 -10.71 22.06 -19.18
N ARG A 99 -11.19 21.88 -20.42
CA ARG A 99 -11.86 22.95 -21.18
C ARG A 99 -13.15 23.41 -20.52
N ALA A 100 -13.99 22.47 -20.09
CA ALA A 100 -15.20 22.78 -19.35
C ALA A 100 -14.85 23.50 -18.04
N GLN A 101 -13.89 22.99 -17.26
CA GLN A 101 -13.42 23.64 -16.04
C GLN A 101 -12.89 25.05 -16.27
N LEU A 102 -12.10 25.28 -17.32
CA LEU A 102 -11.58 26.61 -17.66
C LEU A 102 -12.73 27.57 -17.96
N ARG A 103 -13.68 27.16 -18.79
CA ARG A 103 -14.87 27.96 -19.13
C ARG A 103 -15.69 28.27 -17.89
N ASP A 104 -16.02 27.26 -17.09
CA ASP A 104 -16.89 27.42 -15.92
C ASP A 104 -16.22 28.34 -14.87
N ARG A 105 -14.91 28.19 -14.65
CA ARG A 105 -14.15 29.09 -13.76
C ARG A 105 -13.98 30.50 -14.34
N THR A 106 -13.87 30.64 -15.67
CA THR A 106 -13.83 31.96 -16.33
C THR A 106 -15.15 32.69 -16.14
N THR A 107 -16.28 31.99 -16.30
CA THR A 107 -17.60 32.55 -16.00
C THR A 107 -17.69 32.94 -14.52
N ALA A 108 -17.27 32.06 -13.61
CA ALA A 108 -17.33 32.35 -12.18
C ALA A 108 -16.36 33.46 -11.73
N ALA A 109 -15.26 33.70 -12.46
CA ALA A 109 -14.31 34.76 -12.16
C ALA A 109 -14.93 36.17 -12.23
N SER A 110 -16.07 36.34 -12.92
CA SER A 110 -16.83 37.60 -12.87
C SER A 110 -17.45 37.89 -11.50
N MET A 111 -17.53 36.89 -10.62
CA MET A 111 -18.01 37.01 -9.24
C MET A 111 -16.85 37.19 -8.24
N CYS A 112 -15.65 37.53 -8.72
CA CYS A 112 -14.50 37.78 -7.87
C CYS A 112 -14.28 39.28 -7.66
N GLN A 113 -13.97 39.65 -6.43
CA GLN A 113 -13.32 40.92 -6.10
C GLN A 113 -11.82 40.73 -6.10
N PHE A 114 -11.08 41.76 -6.51
CA PHE A 114 -9.63 41.71 -6.52
C PHE A 114 -9.02 43.05 -6.11
N VAL A 115 -7.82 42.97 -5.55
CA VAL A 115 -6.96 44.11 -5.24
C VAL A 115 -5.59 43.78 -5.81
N PRO A 116 -5.08 44.57 -6.78
CA PRO A 116 -3.73 44.39 -7.28
C PRO A 116 -2.72 44.72 -6.17
N LEU A 117 -1.67 43.92 -6.07
CA LEU A 117 -0.52 44.13 -5.20
C LEU A 117 0.71 44.39 -6.07
N MET A 118 1.90 44.36 -5.48
CA MET A 118 3.15 44.56 -6.23
C MET A 118 3.56 43.27 -6.97
N GLU A 119 4.35 43.43 -8.03
CA GLU A 119 5.08 42.33 -8.70
C GLU A 119 4.20 41.22 -9.32
N GLY A 120 2.98 41.56 -9.77
CA GLY A 120 2.08 40.56 -10.38
C GLY A 120 1.35 39.68 -9.36
N ALA A 121 1.37 40.08 -8.08
CA ALA A 121 0.56 39.49 -7.03
C ALA A 121 -0.82 40.18 -6.92
N TYR A 122 -1.83 39.41 -6.53
CA TYR A 122 -3.21 39.86 -6.39
C TYR A 122 -3.84 39.26 -5.14
N SER A 123 -4.60 40.06 -4.41
CA SER A 123 -5.54 39.54 -3.40
C SER A 123 -6.90 39.38 -4.06
N VAL A 124 -7.46 38.17 -4.07
CA VAL A 124 -8.71 37.86 -4.77
C VAL A 124 -9.69 37.17 -3.83
N GLN A 125 -10.95 37.59 -3.85
CA GLN A 125 -12.05 37.01 -3.07
C GLN A 125 -13.15 36.55 -4.02
N HIS A 126 -13.56 35.29 -3.94
CA HIS A 126 -14.74 34.79 -4.66
C HIS A 126 -16.02 35.00 -3.84
N LEU A 127 -17.01 35.70 -4.41
CA LEU A 127 -18.28 36.06 -3.76
C LEU A 127 -19.40 35.05 -3.99
N GLY A 128 -19.15 33.95 -4.70
CA GLY A 128 -20.16 32.92 -4.92
C GLY A 128 -20.46 32.08 -3.66
N PRO A 129 -21.43 31.15 -3.75
CA PRO A 129 -21.83 30.31 -2.63
C PRO A 129 -20.62 29.57 -2.04
N GLN A 130 -20.40 29.71 -0.74
CA GLN A 130 -19.32 29.00 -0.04
C GLN A 130 -19.88 27.74 0.60
N THR A 131 -19.20 26.62 0.39
CA THR A 131 -19.61 25.28 0.85
C THR A 131 -19.17 24.96 2.28
N GLU A 132 -18.39 25.81 2.94
CA GLU A 132 -17.88 25.53 4.29
C GLU A 132 -18.37 26.54 5.32
N ASP A 133 -19.07 26.03 6.34
CA ASP A 133 -19.33 26.72 7.60
C ASP A 133 -18.04 26.76 8.43
N GLY A 134 -17.23 27.81 8.24
CA GLY A 134 -15.98 27.97 8.98
C GLY A 134 -15.35 29.35 8.81
N HIS A 135 -14.57 29.78 9.80
CA HIS A 135 -13.83 31.06 9.82
C HIS A 135 -12.60 31.04 8.90
N ILE A 136 -12.72 30.52 7.68
CA ILE A 136 -11.65 30.62 6.68
C ILE A 136 -11.81 31.99 6.03
N HIS A 137 -10.83 32.87 6.26
CA HIS A 137 -10.75 34.17 5.58
C HIS A 137 -10.93 33.95 4.08
N THR A 138 -11.82 34.67 3.41
CA THR A 138 -12.29 34.33 2.04
C THR A 138 -11.37 34.86 0.93
N TRP A 139 -10.47 35.79 1.26
CA TRP A 139 -9.46 36.27 0.32
C TRP A 139 -8.33 35.26 0.13
N ARG A 140 -7.78 35.23 -1.07
CA ARG A 140 -6.66 34.40 -1.47
C ARG A 140 -5.61 35.27 -2.14
N LEU A 141 -4.36 35.05 -1.76
CA LEU A 141 -3.22 35.65 -2.45
C LEU A 141 -2.93 34.79 -3.67
N VAL A 142 -2.79 35.44 -4.81
CA VAL A 142 -2.44 34.86 -6.11
C VAL A 142 -1.12 35.48 -6.53
N ASP A 143 -0.16 34.64 -6.86
CA ASP A 143 1.11 35.03 -7.47
C ASP A 143 1.11 34.50 -8.91
N LEU A 144 0.94 35.38 -9.89
CA LEU A 144 0.89 34.98 -11.30
C LEU A 144 2.27 34.51 -11.81
N PRO A 145 3.39 35.24 -11.57
CA PRO A 145 4.73 34.75 -11.90
C PRO A 145 5.07 33.39 -11.27
N GLY A 146 4.72 33.20 -10.00
CA GLY A 146 4.93 31.94 -9.29
C GLY A 146 3.96 30.82 -9.70
N GLN A 147 2.87 31.14 -10.40
CA GLN A 147 1.73 30.25 -10.66
C GLN A 147 1.16 29.62 -9.37
N GLU A 148 1.13 30.41 -8.30
CA GLU A 148 0.68 29.96 -6.99
C GLU A 148 -0.56 30.71 -6.53
N CYS A 149 -1.36 30.02 -5.72
CA CYS A 149 -2.50 30.62 -5.05
C CYS A 149 -2.65 29.99 -3.67
N THR A 150 -2.91 30.80 -2.65
CA THR A 150 -3.07 30.32 -1.27
C THR A 150 -4.30 29.44 -1.07
N CYS A 151 -5.15 29.27 -2.09
CA CYS A 151 -6.21 28.26 -2.04
C CYS A 151 -5.70 26.82 -2.29
N GLY A 152 -4.43 26.62 -2.65
CA GLY A 152 -3.81 25.32 -2.91
C GLY A 152 -4.18 24.69 -4.26
N ASN A 153 -5.42 24.90 -4.72
CA ASN A 153 -5.98 24.22 -5.88
C ASN A 153 -5.19 24.37 -7.19
N TRP A 154 -4.47 25.48 -7.40
CA TRP A 154 -3.68 25.66 -8.63
C TRP A 154 -2.56 24.62 -8.69
N LYS A 155 -1.82 24.47 -7.60
CA LYS A 155 -0.70 23.52 -7.48
C LYS A 155 -1.20 22.08 -7.47
N ASP A 156 -2.23 21.79 -6.66
CA ASP A 156 -2.76 20.43 -6.51
C ASP A 156 -3.32 19.87 -7.81
N GLN A 157 -3.93 20.73 -8.63
CA GLN A 157 -4.53 20.31 -9.90
C GLN A 157 -3.61 20.55 -11.11
N ALA A 158 -2.45 21.19 -10.91
CA ALA A 158 -1.60 21.75 -11.95
C ALA A 158 -2.40 22.55 -13.00
N PHE A 159 -3.45 23.26 -12.56
CA PHE A 159 -4.41 23.94 -13.41
C PHE A 159 -5.04 25.13 -12.67
N PRO A 160 -5.21 26.31 -13.30
CA PRO A 160 -5.54 27.54 -12.59
C PRO A 160 -6.88 27.47 -11.88
N CYS A 161 -6.89 27.88 -10.61
CA CYS A 161 -8.11 28.06 -9.84
C CYS A 161 -8.89 29.30 -10.30
N ILE A 162 -10.09 29.51 -9.76
CA ILE A 162 -10.90 30.70 -10.05
C ILE A 162 -10.17 32.01 -9.72
N HIS A 163 -9.43 32.05 -8.61
CA HIS A 163 -8.67 33.23 -8.19
C HIS A 163 -7.55 33.57 -9.18
N ALA A 164 -6.84 32.55 -9.66
CA ALA A 164 -5.79 32.67 -10.68
C ALA A 164 -6.34 33.21 -12.00
N ILE A 165 -7.49 32.69 -12.43
CA ILE A 165 -8.15 33.14 -13.65
C ILE A 165 -8.62 34.60 -13.50
N CYS A 166 -9.21 34.95 -12.35
CA CYS A 166 -9.59 36.33 -12.07
C CYS A 166 -8.39 37.27 -12.16
N ALA A 167 -7.31 36.98 -11.44
CA ALA A 167 -6.08 37.77 -11.47
C ALA A 167 -5.52 37.91 -12.90
N ALA A 168 -5.42 36.81 -13.65
CA ALA A 168 -4.87 36.83 -15.00
C ALA A 168 -5.73 37.63 -16.00
N ILE A 169 -7.07 37.59 -15.88
CA ILE A 169 -7.96 38.42 -16.70
C ILE A 169 -7.69 39.91 -16.45
N GLN A 170 -7.48 40.28 -15.18
CA GLN A 170 -7.20 41.68 -14.81
C GLN A 170 -5.80 42.12 -15.22
N ASP A 171 -4.83 41.21 -15.17
CA ASP A 171 -3.46 41.42 -15.64
C ASP A 171 -3.38 41.50 -17.18
N GLY A 172 -4.46 41.17 -17.91
CA GLY A 172 -4.43 41.05 -19.36
C GLY A 172 -3.63 39.82 -19.85
N CYS A 173 -3.34 38.89 -18.96
CA CYS A 173 -2.63 37.67 -19.26
C CYS A 173 -3.50 36.67 -20.03
N ARG A 174 -2.89 36.01 -21.01
CA ARG A 174 -3.52 34.89 -21.71
C ARG A 174 -3.68 33.69 -20.77
N LEU A 175 -4.90 33.15 -20.66
CA LEU A 175 -5.18 32.02 -19.77
C LEU A 175 -4.37 30.76 -20.12
N GLU A 176 -3.96 30.61 -21.38
CA GLU A 176 -3.13 29.49 -21.82
C GLU A 176 -1.73 29.49 -21.18
N HIS A 177 -1.27 30.61 -20.61
CA HIS A 177 0.02 30.69 -19.92
C HIS A 177 -0.05 30.21 -18.47
N LEU A 178 -1.25 29.99 -17.93
CA LEU A 178 -1.45 29.59 -16.53
C LEU A 178 -1.33 28.08 -16.29
N TYR A 179 -1.14 27.29 -17.35
CA TYR A 179 -1.03 25.84 -17.28
C TYR A 179 -0.18 25.31 -18.44
N ASP A 180 0.31 24.08 -18.27
CA ASP A 180 1.03 23.36 -19.33
C ASP A 180 0.03 22.88 -20.41
N SER A 181 -0.15 23.71 -21.44
CA SER A 181 -1.07 23.43 -22.56
C SER A 181 -0.70 22.17 -23.32
N VAL A 182 0.58 21.78 -23.33
CA VAL A 182 1.06 20.55 -23.98
C VAL A 182 0.61 19.35 -23.16
N LYS A 183 0.90 19.31 -21.86
CA LYS A 183 0.52 18.18 -20.97
C LYS A 183 -0.99 18.01 -20.86
N MET A 184 -1.74 19.11 -20.87
CA MET A 184 -3.20 19.06 -20.79
C MET A 184 -3.89 18.81 -22.14
N SER A 185 -3.10 18.52 -23.19
CA SER A 185 -3.65 18.36 -24.54
C SER A 185 -4.24 16.99 -24.83
N ILE A 186 -5.22 16.96 -25.74
CA ILE A 186 -5.77 15.70 -26.27
C ILE A 186 -4.65 14.86 -26.90
N LYS A 187 -3.72 15.50 -27.63
CA LYS A 187 -2.56 14.85 -28.25
C LYS A 187 -1.65 14.18 -27.21
N HIS A 188 -1.31 14.90 -26.13
CA HIS A 188 -0.51 14.32 -25.06
C HIS A 188 -1.24 13.15 -24.38
N PHE A 189 -2.53 13.33 -24.09
CA PHE A 189 -3.35 12.27 -23.50
C PHE A 189 -3.38 11.01 -24.38
N ILE A 190 -3.54 11.14 -25.70
CA ILE A 190 -3.43 10.01 -26.64
C ILE A 190 -2.05 9.36 -26.55
N ALA A 191 -0.97 10.15 -26.57
CA ALA A 191 0.38 9.63 -26.48
C ALA A 191 0.60 8.82 -25.20
N THR A 192 0.10 9.28 -24.06
CA THR A 192 0.16 8.57 -22.76
C THR A 192 -0.46 7.17 -22.84
N TYR A 193 -1.58 7.02 -23.54
CA TYR A 193 -2.33 5.74 -23.61
C TYR A 193 -2.07 4.94 -24.89
N THR A 194 -1.20 5.40 -25.78
CA THR A 194 -0.88 4.69 -27.04
C THR A 194 -0.16 3.37 -26.77
N PHE A 195 0.64 3.30 -25.70
CA PHE A 195 1.37 2.09 -25.34
C PHE A 195 0.42 0.92 -25.06
N ARG A 196 0.64 -0.21 -25.74
CA ARG A 196 -0.14 -1.43 -25.53
C ARG A 196 0.33 -2.13 -24.25
N PHE A 197 -0.33 -1.82 -23.14
CA PHE A 197 -0.15 -2.56 -21.89
C PHE A 197 -0.68 -4.00 -22.04
N ARG A 198 0.24 -4.97 -22.08
CA ARG A 198 -0.04 -6.41 -22.09
C ARG A 198 0.52 -7.01 -20.79
N PRO A 199 -0.25 -6.99 -19.69
CA PRO A 199 0.28 -7.38 -18.39
C PRO A 199 0.58 -8.87 -18.26
N TRP A 200 -0.04 -9.70 -19.10
CA TRP A 200 0.23 -11.12 -19.16
C TRP A 200 0.40 -11.54 -20.62
N PRO A 201 1.47 -12.25 -20.97
CA PRO A 201 1.52 -12.93 -22.25
C PRO A 201 0.44 -14.01 -22.25
N LYS A 202 -0.58 -13.88 -23.11
CA LYS A 202 -1.62 -14.91 -23.25
C LYS A 202 -1.10 -16.17 -23.96
N ASP A 203 0.01 -16.01 -24.68
CA ASP A 203 0.58 -17.02 -25.57
C ASP A 203 1.84 -17.68 -24.97
N VAL A 204 2.13 -17.43 -23.68
CA VAL A 204 3.28 -18.03 -23.00
C VAL A 204 2.79 -19.07 -22.01
N THR A 205 3.19 -20.31 -22.23
CA THR A 205 3.14 -21.36 -21.23
C THR A 205 4.22 -21.03 -20.21
N LEU A 206 3.81 -20.67 -19.00
CA LEU A 206 4.76 -20.49 -17.90
C LEU A 206 5.19 -21.88 -17.44
N ASP A 207 6.46 -22.21 -17.68
CA ASP A 207 7.04 -23.42 -17.11
C ASP A 207 7.02 -23.32 -15.59
N THR A 208 6.60 -24.40 -14.95
CA THR A 208 6.71 -24.51 -13.51
C THR A 208 8.18 -24.69 -13.19
N ASP A 209 8.79 -23.69 -12.55
CA ASP A 209 10.16 -23.82 -12.06
C ASP A 209 10.21 -24.89 -10.95
N THR A 210 10.65 -26.09 -11.32
CA THR A 210 10.85 -27.21 -10.40
C THR A 210 12.15 -27.11 -9.62
N THR A 211 13.03 -26.15 -9.95
CA THR A 211 14.29 -25.89 -9.24
C THR A 211 14.09 -25.02 -8.02
N LEU A 212 12.98 -24.27 -7.96
CA LEU A 212 12.50 -23.60 -6.75
C LEU A 212 12.01 -24.63 -5.74
N LEU A 213 12.97 -25.20 -5.01
CA LEU A 213 12.68 -25.99 -3.83
C LEU A 213 12.11 -25.06 -2.78
N VAL A 214 10.82 -25.23 -2.46
CA VAL A 214 10.28 -24.72 -1.20
C VAL A 214 11.22 -25.26 -0.10
N PRO A 215 11.80 -24.39 0.76
CA PRO A 215 12.68 -24.86 1.82
C PRO A 215 11.99 -25.99 2.57
N VAL A 216 12.58 -27.19 2.51
CA VAL A 216 12.04 -28.34 3.23
C VAL A 216 12.13 -27.98 4.69
N LEU A 217 10.98 -27.75 5.32
CA LEU A 217 10.87 -27.68 6.76
C LEU A 217 11.38 -29.02 7.28
N GLN A 218 12.60 -29.03 7.80
CA GLN A 218 13.12 -30.15 8.58
C GLN A 218 12.30 -30.18 9.86
N ILE A 219 11.16 -30.85 9.82
CA ILE A 219 10.47 -31.28 11.02
C ILE A 219 11.39 -32.36 11.60
N GLU A 220 12.27 -31.98 12.52
CA GLU A 220 12.94 -32.99 13.34
C GLU A 220 11.84 -33.88 13.92
N ASP A 221 11.99 -35.20 13.74
CA ASP A 221 11.11 -36.20 14.35
C ASP A 221 10.85 -35.79 15.81
N GLU A 222 9.58 -35.87 16.22
CA GLU A 222 9.18 -35.62 17.58
C GLU A 222 10.17 -36.34 18.51
N ARG A 223 11.00 -35.57 19.23
CA ARG A 223 12.01 -36.14 20.14
C ARG A 223 11.23 -36.82 21.27
N LEU A 224 10.83 -38.06 21.02
CA LEU A 224 10.38 -39.00 22.03
C LEU A 224 11.57 -39.15 22.97
N GLY A 225 11.58 -38.35 24.04
CA GLY A 225 12.53 -38.52 25.12
C GLY A 225 12.49 -39.98 25.58
N LYS A 226 13.55 -40.44 26.27
CA LYS A 226 13.78 -41.83 26.71
C LYS A 226 12.58 -42.56 27.39
N ARG A 227 11.47 -41.87 27.66
CA ARG A 227 10.17 -42.41 28.08
C ARG A 227 9.34 -43.08 26.98
N GLY A 228 9.70 -42.95 25.70
CA GLY A 228 8.99 -43.59 24.58
C GLY A 228 9.39 -45.05 24.28
N LEU A 229 10.58 -45.47 24.72
CA LEU A 229 11.01 -46.87 24.65
C LEU A 229 10.39 -47.62 25.84
N LYS A 230 9.29 -48.34 25.62
CA LYS A 230 8.70 -49.23 26.64
C LYS A 230 9.78 -50.16 27.20
N PRO A 231 10.10 -50.11 28.50
CA PRO A 231 11.12 -50.97 29.07
C PRO A 231 10.54 -52.37 29.30
N GLY A 232 10.78 -53.28 28.36
CA GLY A 232 10.67 -54.73 28.53
C GLY A 232 9.31 -55.30 28.99
N PRO A 233 9.17 -56.64 29.06
CA PRO A 233 7.96 -57.28 29.55
C PRO A 233 7.74 -56.97 31.04
N LYS A 234 6.52 -56.56 31.41
CA LYS A 234 6.14 -56.27 32.81
C LYS A 234 6.40 -57.49 33.72
N PRO A 235 7.07 -57.33 34.88
CA PRO A 235 7.25 -58.42 35.84
C PRO A 235 5.89 -58.89 36.38
N LYS A 236 5.63 -60.20 36.33
CA LYS A 236 4.44 -60.81 36.92
C LYS A 236 4.66 -61.02 38.42
N HIS A 237 4.16 -60.11 39.25
CA HIS A 237 4.12 -60.33 40.70
C HIS A 237 3.02 -61.34 41.06
N LYS A 238 3.41 -62.50 41.65
CA LYS A 238 2.48 -63.44 42.26
C LYS A 238 1.85 -62.81 43.51
N ARG A 239 0.55 -62.54 43.46
CA ARG A 239 -0.21 -62.02 44.60
C ARG A 239 -0.33 -63.13 45.66
N ARG A 240 0.21 -62.89 46.86
CA ARG A 240 0.05 -63.74 48.04
C ARG A 240 -1.43 -63.73 48.45
N ARG A 241 -2.10 -64.89 48.47
CA ARG A 241 -3.46 -65.02 49.01
C ARG A 241 -3.40 -64.86 50.53
N ALA A 242 -4.21 -63.95 51.08
CA ALA A 242 -4.49 -63.90 52.52
C ALA A 242 -5.24 -65.18 52.92
N LYS A 243 -4.76 -65.87 53.96
CA LYS A 243 -5.50 -66.95 54.60
C LYS A 243 -6.52 -66.31 55.54
N ASN A 244 -7.80 -66.40 55.20
CA ASN A 244 -8.85 -66.29 56.20
C ASN A 244 -8.97 -67.66 56.86
N ALA A 245 -8.61 -67.75 58.14
CA ALA A 245 -9.00 -68.84 59.01
C ALA A 245 -10.33 -68.45 59.69
N LEU A 246 -11.22 -69.43 59.75
CA LEU A 246 -12.43 -69.46 60.58
C LEU A 246 -12.08 -69.36 62.07
#